data_AF-A0A2E6CKP1-F1
#
_entry.id   AF-A0A2E6CKP1-F1
#
_cell.length_a   1.000
_cell.length_b   1.000
_cell.length_c   1.000
_cell.angle_alpha   90.00
_cell.angle_beta   90.00
_cell.angle_gamma   90.00
#
_symmetry.space_group_name_H-M   'P 1'
#
loop_
_entity.id
_entity.type
_entity.pdbx_description
1 polymer ?
#
loop_
_entity_poly.entity_id
_entity_poly.type
_entity_poly.pdbx_seq_one_letter_code
_entity_poly.pdbx_strand_id
1 'polypeptide(L)'
;MQENQRIHTTKTSDNKPELNWFRELLLIGIFYAVYSWVRNQFGSATVDPETALRNAGHMIDLERFFGLYIEADIQSWFQGLDLFLRFWNIFYGTLHFAITLGALLYLYFRQPHAYPRWRTIGLTTTGLALIGFATYPLMPPRLLGNCGAYGACLNNSPFVDTVAELGGLWSFDSGMMENLSNQYAAMPSLHFAWAFWSYLALKPYLQRRISRVALAMYPACTLFAIVVTANHYWIDAVGGGVILWAGYWIGNRLQKWAETQAPTKWQTPHI
;
A
#
# COMPACT_ATOMS: atom_id res chain seq x y z
N MET A 1 -52.87 37.33 -26.76
CA MET A 1 -52.53 36.25 -25.80
C MET A 1 -51.81 35.16 -26.57
N GLN A 2 -50.51 34.96 -26.33
CA GLN A 2 -49.79 33.67 -26.33
C GLN A 2 -48.29 33.93 -26.16
N GLU A 3 -47.95 34.10 -24.89
CA GLU A 3 -46.79 33.59 -24.14
C GLU A 3 -45.55 33.10 -24.91
N ASN A 4 -44.48 33.88 -24.77
CA ASN A 4 -43.09 33.52 -25.08
C ASN A 4 -42.63 32.37 -24.16
N GLN A 5 -42.50 31.15 -24.68
CA GLN A 5 -41.80 30.06 -23.99
C GLN A 5 -40.29 30.33 -24.02
N ARG A 6 -39.77 30.92 -22.94
CA ARG A 6 -38.34 30.88 -22.62
C ARG A 6 -37.97 29.44 -22.26
N ILE A 7 -37.22 28.80 -23.14
CA ILE A 7 -36.52 27.55 -22.84
C ILE A 7 -35.48 27.87 -21.76
N HIS A 8 -35.78 27.54 -20.51
CA HIS A 8 -34.80 27.51 -19.44
C HIS A 8 -33.83 26.37 -19.70
N THR A 9 -32.74 26.64 -20.42
CA THR A 9 -31.56 25.79 -20.37
C THR A 9 -30.98 25.88 -18.97
N THR A 10 -31.33 24.94 -18.10
CA THR A 10 -30.62 24.71 -16.84
C THR A 10 -29.19 24.30 -17.19
N LYS A 11 -28.29 25.28 -17.23
CA LYS A 11 -26.86 25.06 -17.11
C LYS A 11 -26.68 24.34 -15.78
N THR A 12 -26.50 23.02 -15.82
CA THR A 12 -25.96 22.29 -14.68
C THR A 12 -24.58 22.89 -14.44
N SER A 13 -24.46 23.78 -13.47
CA SER A 13 -23.16 24.24 -13.01
C SER A 13 -22.42 22.98 -12.58
N ASP A 14 -21.35 22.66 -13.30
CA ASP A 14 -20.35 21.66 -12.93
C ASP A 14 -19.64 22.16 -11.66
N ASN A 15 -20.37 22.22 -10.55
CA ASN A 15 -19.88 22.64 -9.25
C ASN A 15 -19.03 21.49 -8.73
N LYS A 16 -17.75 21.53 -9.08
CA LYS A 16 -16.74 20.71 -8.41
C LYS A 16 -16.84 20.98 -6.90
N PRO A 17 -16.81 19.95 -6.04
CA PRO A 17 -16.77 20.16 -4.61
C PRO A 17 -15.51 20.97 -4.29
N GLU A 18 -15.66 22.03 -3.52
CA GLU A 18 -14.51 22.78 -3.01
C GLU A 18 -13.80 21.92 -1.95
N LEU A 19 -12.71 21.27 -2.34
CA LEU A 19 -11.84 20.55 -1.42
C LEU A 19 -11.01 21.56 -0.61
N ASN A 20 -11.09 21.47 0.71
CA ASN A 20 -10.28 22.30 1.58
C ASN A 20 -8.87 21.70 1.73
N TRP A 21 -7.91 22.23 0.97
CA TRP A 21 -6.52 21.77 0.97
C TRP A 21 -5.88 21.80 2.37
N PHE A 22 -6.25 22.77 3.22
CA PHE A 22 -5.73 22.86 4.59
C PHE A 22 -6.19 21.66 5.43
N ARG A 23 -7.45 21.25 5.28
CA ARG A 23 -7.97 20.04 5.92
C ARG A 23 -7.21 18.80 5.46
N GLU A 24 -6.91 18.68 4.17
CA GLU A 24 -6.18 17.52 3.65
C GLU A 24 -4.72 17.49 4.15
N LEU A 25 -4.03 18.63 4.20
CA LEU A 25 -2.71 18.71 4.81
C LEU A 25 -2.72 18.36 6.30
N LEU A 26 -3.72 18.82 7.04
CA LEU A 26 -3.88 18.49 8.46
C LEU A 26 -4.15 16.99 8.65
N LEU A 27 -5.00 16.38 7.81
CA LEU A 27 -5.23 14.93 7.83
C LEU A 27 -3.96 14.13 7.54
N ILE A 28 -3.20 14.53 6.51
CA ILE A 28 -1.92 13.90 6.17
C ILE A 28 -0.92 14.07 7.33
N GLY A 29 -0.83 15.26 7.91
CA GLY A 29 0.06 15.56 9.04
C GLY A 29 -0.26 14.73 10.28
N ILE A 30 -1.54 14.64 10.67
CA ILE A 30 -1.99 13.79 11.78
C ILE A 30 -1.70 12.32 11.48
N PHE A 31 -2.03 11.85 10.28
CA PHE A 31 -1.81 10.45 9.91
C PHE A 31 -0.31 10.11 9.92
N TYR A 32 0.54 10.98 9.40
CA TYR A 32 1.99 10.81 9.44
C TYR A 32 2.54 10.81 10.86
N ALA A 33 2.03 11.68 11.74
CA ALA A 33 2.39 11.68 13.16
C ALA A 33 2.00 10.36 13.85
N VAL A 34 0.77 9.87 13.63
CA VAL A 34 0.30 8.58 14.18
C VAL A 34 1.13 7.43 13.62
N TYR A 35 1.38 7.40 12.30
CA TYR A 35 2.22 6.40 11.65
C TYR A 35 3.62 6.38 12.26
N SER A 36 4.24 7.55 12.40
CA SER A 36 5.58 7.69 12.97
C SER A 36 5.61 7.25 14.43
N TRP A 37 4.58 7.58 15.20
CA TRP A 37 4.45 7.13 16.59
C TRP A 37 4.34 5.61 16.68
N VAL A 38 3.41 4.98 15.94
CA VAL A 38 3.26 3.52 15.92
C VAL A 38 4.56 2.84 15.50
N ARG A 39 5.20 3.32 14.42
CA ARG A 39 6.48 2.80 13.95
C ARG A 39 7.57 2.92 15.01
N ASN A 40 7.66 4.04 15.72
CA ASN A 40 8.72 4.23 16.71
C ASN A 40 8.47 3.41 17.99
N GLN A 41 7.23 3.05 18.31
CA GLN A 41 6.89 2.24 19.48
C GLN A 41 6.91 0.72 19.20
N PHE A 42 6.51 0.31 17.99
CA PHE A 42 6.31 -1.10 17.61
C PHE A 42 7.15 -1.50 16.39
N GLY A 43 8.17 -0.72 16.07
CA GLY A 43 9.07 -0.97 14.94
C GLY A 43 10.18 -1.95 15.27
N SER A 44 10.96 -2.31 14.27
CA SER A 44 12.15 -3.16 14.39
C SER A 44 13.21 -2.65 15.39
N ALA A 45 13.14 -1.37 15.79
CA ALA A 45 13.99 -0.81 16.84
C ALA A 45 13.58 -1.21 18.27
N THR A 46 12.32 -1.63 18.48
CA THR A 46 11.77 -1.96 19.81
C THR A 46 11.31 -3.42 19.91
N VAL A 47 11.04 -4.07 18.78
CA VAL A 47 10.64 -5.47 18.72
C VAL A 47 11.87 -6.38 18.75
N ASP A 48 11.82 -7.37 19.64
CA ASP A 48 12.81 -8.44 19.72
C ASP A 48 12.83 -9.29 18.42
N PRO A 49 13.99 -9.42 17.74
CA PRO A 49 14.13 -10.23 16.53
C PRO A 49 13.62 -11.67 16.69
N GLU A 50 13.75 -12.27 17.86
CA GLU A 50 13.29 -13.64 18.12
C GLU A 50 11.77 -13.77 17.99
N THR A 51 11.01 -12.75 18.41
CA THR A 51 9.56 -12.73 18.25
C THR A 51 9.15 -12.63 16.78
N ALA A 52 9.83 -11.76 16.01
CA ALA A 52 9.57 -11.64 14.57
C ALA A 52 9.94 -12.92 13.81
N LEU A 53 11.02 -13.59 14.21
CA LEU A 53 11.46 -14.88 13.67
C LEU A 53 10.47 -16.00 13.99
N ARG A 54 9.96 -16.08 15.22
CA ARG A 54 8.94 -17.08 15.60
C ARG A 54 7.67 -16.92 14.76
N ASN A 55 7.22 -15.69 14.55
CA ASN A 55 6.08 -15.40 13.68
C ASN A 55 6.34 -15.78 12.21
N ALA A 56 7.59 -15.64 11.74
CA ALA A 56 8.01 -16.13 10.43
C ALA A 56 7.94 -17.66 10.35
N GLY A 57 8.39 -18.37 11.39
CA GLY A 57 8.22 -19.82 11.51
C GLY A 57 6.76 -20.26 11.35
N HIS A 58 5.83 -19.62 12.07
CA HIS A 58 4.40 -19.91 11.94
C HIS A 58 3.88 -19.69 10.50
N MET A 59 4.37 -18.67 9.81
CA MET A 59 3.96 -18.38 8.43
C MET A 59 4.46 -19.46 7.46
N ILE A 60 5.73 -19.82 7.59
CA ILE A 60 6.36 -20.87 6.79
C ILE A 60 5.64 -22.20 7.02
N ASP A 61 5.34 -22.56 8.27
CA ASP A 61 4.62 -23.80 8.60
C ASP A 61 3.20 -23.81 8.01
N LEU A 62 2.50 -22.68 8.03
CA LEU A 62 1.18 -22.53 7.43
C LEU A 62 1.23 -22.72 5.91
N GLU A 63 2.19 -22.11 5.23
CA GLU A 63 2.35 -22.26 3.78
C GLU A 63 2.76 -23.68 3.40
N ARG A 64 3.68 -24.30 4.16
CA ARG A 64 4.07 -25.70 3.98
C ARG A 64 2.90 -26.65 4.19
N PHE A 65 2.04 -26.38 5.16
CA PHE A 65 0.82 -27.16 5.39
C PHE A 65 -0.10 -27.17 4.17
N PHE A 66 -0.22 -26.05 3.46
CA PHE A 66 -0.98 -25.97 2.20
C PHE A 66 -0.18 -26.40 0.95
N GLY A 67 1.12 -26.71 1.08
CA GLY A 67 2.00 -27.00 -0.05
C GLY A 67 2.28 -25.78 -0.94
N LEU A 68 2.19 -24.58 -0.38
CA LEU A 68 2.33 -23.29 -1.09
C LEU A 68 3.55 -22.48 -0.63
N TYR A 69 4.52 -23.12 0.02
CA TYR A 69 5.81 -22.49 0.33
C TYR A 69 6.70 -22.50 -0.91
N ILE A 70 6.63 -21.44 -1.72
CA ILE A 70 7.19 -21.37 -3.09
C ILE A 70 8.16 -20.20 -3.30
N GLU A 71 8.29 -19.32 -2.33
CA GLU A 71 9.07 -18.08 -2.44
C GLU A 71 10.54 -18.36 -2.68
N ALA A 72 11.07 -19.41 -2.04
CA ALA A 72 12.45 -19.84 -2.23
C ALA A 72 12.69 -20.28 -3.69
N ASP A 73 11.78 -21.08 -4.25
CA ASP A 73 11.85 -21.52 -5.65
C ASP A 73 11.78 -20.31 -6.60
N ILE A 74 10.81 -19.42 -6.39
CA ILE A 74 10.64 -18.21 -7.20
C ILE A 74 11.92 -17.37 -7.17
N GLN A 75 12.46 -17.05 -5.99
CA GLN A 75 13.67 -16.24 -5.91
C GLN A 75 14.86 -16.96 -6.58
N SER A 76 15.00 -18.28 -6.38
CA SER A 76 16.10 -19.08 -6.94
C SER A 76 16.16 -19.02 -8.48
N TRP A 77 15.01 -18.96 -9.16
CA TRP A 77 14.96 -18.87 -10.63
C TRP A 77 15.58 -17.60 -11.19
N PHE A 78 15.70 -16.55 -10.39
CA PHE A 78 16.27 -15.26 -10.78
C PHE A 78 17.58 -14.94 -10.06
N GLN A 79 18.09 -15.84 -9.21
CA GLN A 79 19.41 -15.69 -8.60
C GLN A 79 20.48 -15.63 -9.70
N GLY A 80 21.40 -14.67 -9.60
CA GLY A 80 22.43 -14.39 -10.61
C GLY A 80 21.99 -13.44 -11.73
N LEU A 81 20.73 -13.01 -11.78
CA LEU A 81 20.25 -11.98 -12.71
C LEU A 81 20.24 -10.59 -12.03
N ASP A 82 21.41 -10.08 -11.68
CA ASP A 82 21.57 -8.88 -10.85
C ASP A 82 20.80 -7.66 -11.36
N LEU A 83 20.83 -7.39 -12.68
CA LEU A 83 20.08 -6.27 -13.26
C LEU A 83 18.57 -6.44 -13.13
N PHE A 84 18.08 -7.68 -13.22
CA PHE A 84 16.67 -8.01 -13.04
C PHE A 84 16.24 -7.79 -11.59
N LEU A 85 17.01 -8.32 -10.63
CA LEU A 85 16.73 -8.14 -9.21
C LEU A 85 16.85 -6.67 -8.78
N ARG A 86 17.83 -5.92 -9.29
CA ARG A 86 17.92 -4.46 -9.08
C ARG A 86 16.70 -3.72 -9.59
N PHE A 87 16.21 -4.06 -10.79
CA PHE A 87 14.97 -3.48 -11.31
C PHE A 87 13.80 -3.72 -10.36
N TRP A 88 13.66 -4.95 -9.84
CA TRP A 88 12.57 -5.28 -8.91
C TRP A 88 12.74 -4.67 -7.53
N ASN A 89 13.96 -4.52 -7.02
CA ASN A 89 14.25 -3.75 -5.80
C ASN A 89 13.80 -2.29 -5.96
N ILE A 90 14.12 -1.66 -7.10
CA ILE A 90 13.68 -0.29 -7.41
C ILE A 90 12.17 -0.23 -7.54
N PHE A 91 11.58 -1.19 -8.26
CA PHE A 91 10.14 -1.26 -8.45
C PHE A 91 9.41 -1.31 -7.10
N TYR A 92 9.84 -2.26 -6.26
CA TYR A 92 9.39 -2.44 -4.90
C TYR A 92 9.52 -1.16 -4.08
N GLY A 93 10.72 -0.56 -4.05
CA GLY A 93 11.02 0.59 -3.22
C GLY A 93 10.36 1.91 -3.64
N THR A 94 9.89 2.04 -4.89
CA THR A 94 9.46 3.34 -5.44
C THR A 94 8.02 3.42 -5.90
N LEU A 95 7.50 2.44 -6.66
CA LEU A 95 6.22 2.63 -7.36
C LEU A 95 5.04 2.71 -6.40
N HIS A 96 5.08 2.00 -5.27
CA HIS A 96 4.00 2.05 -4.29
C HIS A 96 3.80 3.47 -3.72
N PHE A 97 4.87 4.26 -3.54
CA PHE A 97 4.74 5.68 -3.22
C PHE A 97 4.31 6.51 -4.43
N ALA A 98 5.01 6.38 -5.55
CA ALA A 98 4.81 7.23 -6.72
C ALA A 98 3.40 7.08 -7.32
N ILE A 99 2.92 5.86 -7.50
CA ILE A 99 1.61 5.57 -8.08
C ILE A 99 0.49 5.94 -7.11
N THR A 100 0.64 5.65 -5.81
CA THR A 100 -0.39 6.00 -4.81
C THR A 100 -0.52 7.51 -4.67
N LEU A 101 0.59 8.25 -4.58
CA LEU A 101 0.58 9.70 -4.57
C LEU A 101 0.00 10.26 -5.88
N GLY A 102 0.42 9.73 -7.03
CA GLY A 102 -0.11 10.11 -8.33
C GLY A 102 -1.63 9.88 -8.45
N ALA A 103 -2.12 8.77 -7.90
CA ALA A 103 -3.55 8.45 -7.84
C ALA A 103 -4.32 9.44 -6.96
N LEU A 104 -3.79 9.76 -5.77
CA LEU A 104 -4.39 10.76 -4.88
C LEU A 104 -4.43 12.15 -5.53
N LEU A 105 -3.34 12.60 -6.15
CA LEU A 105 -3.28 13.88 -6.85
C LEU A 105 -4.24 13.90 -8.06
N TYR A 106 -4.27 12.82 -8.84
CA TYR A 106 -5.22 12.68 -9.94
C TYR A 106 -6.66 12.81 -9.44
N LEU A 107 -7.02 12.08 -8.39
CA LEU A 107 -8.35 12.15 -7.81
C LEU A 107 -8.64 13.55 -7.27
N TYR A 108 -7.71 14.17 -6.56
CA TYR A 108 -7.88 15.51 -6.00
C TYR A 108 -8.17 16.56 -7.08
N PHE A 109 -7.37 16.57 -8.15
CA PHE A 109 -7.48 17.61 -9.19
C PHE A 109 -8.50 17.29 -10.29
N ARG A 110 -8.68 16.01 -10.63
CA ARG A 110 -9.50 15.59 -11.78
C ARG A 110 -10.81 14.94 -11.37
N GLN A 111 -10.88 14.31 -10.20
CA GLN A 111 -12.08 13.61 -9.72
C GLN A 111 -12.44 14.01 -8.28
N PRO A 112 -12.64 15.31 -8.00
CA PRO A 112 -12.79 15.81 -6.63
C PRO A 112 -14.00 15.23 -5.89
N HIS A 113 -15.03 14.77 -6.61
CA HIS A 113 -16.17 14.05 -6.02
C HIS A 113 -15.79 12.67 -5.46
N ALA A 114 -14.83 11.99 -6.07
CA ALA A 114 -14.41 10.64 -5.65
C ALA A 114 -13.24 10.66 -4.67
N TYR A 115 -12.48 11.75 -4.63
CA TYR A 115 -11.30 11.90 -3.81
C TYR A 115 -11.56 11.61 -2.31
N PRO A 116 -12.55 12.23 -1.63
CA PRO A 116 -12.76 12.01 -0.20
C PRO A 116 -13.00 10.54 0.15
N ARG A 117 -13.81 9.85 -0.66
CA ARG A 117 -14.09 8.42 -0.49
C ARG A 117 -12.81 7.59 -0.58
N TRP A 118 -12.06 7.72 -1.67
CA TRP A 118 -10.85 6.92 -1.89
C TRP A 118 -9.74 7.25 -0.92
N ARG A 119 -9.56 8.53 -0.55
CA ARG A 119 -8.66 8.97 0.52
C ARG A 119 -9.02 8.31 1.84
N THR A 120 -10.29 8.37 2.27
CA THR A 120 -10.72 7.74 3.53
C THR A 120 -10.45 6.23 3.51
N ILE A 121 -10.76 5.54 2.41
CA ILE A 121 -10.45 4.11 2.25
C ILE A 121 -8.94 3.85 2.37
N GLY A 122 -8.09 4.67 1.73
CA GLY A 122 -6.64 4.53 1.78
C GLY A 122 -6.07 4.75 3.18
N LEU A 123 -6.54 5.78 3.89
CA LEU A 123 -6.16 6.06 5.28
C LEU A 123 -6.60 4.94 6.23
N THR A 124 -7.84 4.47 6.10
CA THR A 124 -8.35 3.36 6.92
C THR A 124 -7.58 2.07 6.64
N THR A 125 -7.32 1.74 5.37
CA THR A 125 -6.53 0.55 4.99
C THR A 125 -5.13 0.62 5.61
N THR A 126 -4.47 1.77 5.50
CA THR A 126 -3.13 1.97 6.08
C THR A 126 -3.17 1.93 7.61
N GLY A 127 -4.21 2.48 8.24
CA GLY A 127 -4.41 2.39 9.68
C GLY A 127 -4.61 0.95 10.18
N LEU A 128 -5.32 0.12 9.42
CA LEU A 128 -5.48 -1.31 9.73
C LEU A 128 -4.16 -2.07 9.54
N ALA A 129 -3.37 -1.75 8.51
CA ALA A 129 -2.02 -2.28 8.36
C ALA A 129 -1.12 -1.93 9.54
N LEU A 130 -1.17 -0.68 10.02
CA LEU A 130 -0.43 -0.21 11.20
C LEU A 130 -0.72 -1.09 12.43
N ILE A 131 -2.00 -1.39 12.67
CA ILE A 131 -2.40 -2.30 13.75
C ILE A 131 -1.86 -3.71 13.50
N GLY A 132 -1.95 -4.19 12.25
CA GLY A 132 -1.47 -5.50 11.84
C GLY A 132 0.01 -5.72 12.15
N PHE A 133 0.91 -4.88 11.65
CA PHE A 133 2.33 -5.09 11.92
C PHE A 133 2.72 -4.80 13.38
N ALA A 134 2.00 -3.90 14.06
CA ALA A 134 2.26 -3.62 15.47
C ALA A 134 1.88 -4.81 16.37
N THR A 135 0.87 -5.57 15.99
CA THR A 135 0.39 -6.74 16.74
C THR A 135 1.01 -8.06 16.28
N TYR A 136 1.49 -8.12 15.04
CA TYR A 136 2.12 -9.29 14.45
C TYR A 136 3.40 -8.89 13.71
N PRO A 137 4.47 -8.52 14.44
CA PRO A 137 5.75 -8.25 13.82
C PRO A 137 6.25 -9.54 13.15
N LEU A 138 6.62 -9.45 11.88
CA LEU A 138 6.95 -10.60 11.06
C LEU A 138 8.29 -10.37 10.35
N MET A 139 9.24 -11.28 10.57
CA MET A 139 10.52 -11.24 9.88
C MET A 139 10.35 -11.65 8.40
N PRO A 140 10.71 -10.78 7.43
CA PRO A 140 10.63 -11.11 6.02
C PRO A 140 11.66 -12.17 5.61
N PRO A 141 11.43 -12.93 4.53
CA PRO A 141 12.32 -14.02 4.10
C PRO A 141 13.79 -13.61 3.94
N ARG A 142 14.07 -12.42 3.39
CA ARG A 142 15.43 -11.89 3.19
C ARG A 142 16.25 -11.77 4.47
N LEU A 143 15.60 -11.60 5.62
CA LEU A 143 16.28 -11.44 6.91
C LEU A 143 16.57 -12.77 7.60
N LEU A 144 16.03 -13.89 7.11
CA LEU A 144 16.25 -15.22 7.71
C LEU A 144 17.74 -15.61 7.69
N GLY A 145 18.42 -15.42 6.56
CA GLY A 145 19.85 -15.71 6.41
C GLY A 145 20.78 -14.53 6.72
N ASN A 146 20.24 -13.34 6.90
CA ASN A 146 21.03 -12.13 7.12
C ASN A 146 21.61 -12.12 8.56
N CYS A 147 22.89 -11.80 8.72
CA CYS A 147 23.57 -11.75 10.02
C CYS A 147 23.79 -10.31 10.55
N GLY A 148 23.15 -9.32 9.92
CA GLY A 148 23.13 -7.93 10.36
C GLY A 148 22.19 -7.72 11.56
N ALA A 149 22.05 -6.46 11.99
CA ALA A 149 21.38 -6.09 13.24
C ALA A 149 19.92 -6.57 13.39
N TYR A 150 19.22 -6.78 12.27
CA TYR A 150 17.82 -7.20 12.23
C TYR A 150 17.61 -8.63 11.71
N GLY A 151 18.69 -9.32 11.32
CA GLY A 151 18.62 -10.64 10.71
C GLY A 151 18.72 -11.78 11.73
N ALA A 152 18.24 -12.96 11.35
CA ALA A 152 18.26 -14.15 12.20
C ALA A 152 19.53 -15.01 12.05
N CYS A 153 20.38 -14.72 11.07
CA CYS A 153 21.61 -15.47 10.78
C CYS A 153 21.42 -16.99 10.71
N LEU A 154 20.31 -17.44 10.09
CA LEU A 154 20.05 -18.86 9.89
C LEU A 154 20.94 -19.39 8.76
N ASN A 155 21.88 -20.27 9.10
CA ASN A 155 22.86 -20.86 8.18
C ASN A 155 22.25 -21.57 6.95
N ASN A 156 20.99 -22.01 7.02
CA ASN A 156 20.32 -22.77 5.96
C ASN A 156 19.18 -21.99 5.30
N SER A 157 19.15 -20.66 5.42
CA SER A 157 18.17 -19.84 4.70
C SER A 157 18.40 -19.93 3.18
N PRO A 158 17.37 -20.27 2.37
CA PRO A 158 17.48 -20.27 0.92
C PRO A 158 17.38 -18.86 0.31
N PHE A 159 17.09 -17.84 1.14
CA PHE A 159 16.86 -16.48 0.69
C PHE A 159 18.11 -15.61 0.73
N VAL A 160 18.17 -14.70 -0.25
CA VAL A 160 19.20 -13.67 -0.37
C VAL A 160 18.59 -12.30 -0.11
N ASP A 161 19.29 -11.47 0.67
CA ASP A 161 18.90 -10.07 0.87
C ASP A 161 19.35 -9.21 -0.32
N THR A 162 18.55 -9.27 -1.39
CA THR A 162 18.86 -8.56 -2.64
C THR A 162 18.88 -7.05 -2.46
N VAL A 163 18.18 -6.50 -1.46
CA VAL A 163 18.16 -5.06 -1.18
C VAL A 163 19.51 -4.65 -0.59
N ALA A 164 20.01 -5.39 0.40
CA ALA A 164 21.31 -5.14 1.01
C ALA A 164 22.47 -5.39 0.03
N GLU A 165 22.40 -6.45 -0.79
CA GLU A 165 23.51 -6.84 -1.68
C GLU A 165 23.60 -6.01 -2.96
N LEU A 166 22.46 -5.68 -3.58
CA LEU A 166 22.44 -5.06 -4.91
C LEU A 166 21.99 -3.60 -4.90
N GLY A 167 21.32 -3.15 -3.84
CA GLY A 167 20.77 -1.80 -3.72
C GLY A 167 19.68 -1.48 -4.76
N GLY A 168 19.53 -0.17 -5.03
CA GLY A 168 18.60 0.41 -6.02
C GLY A 168 19.17 1.65 -6.73
N LEU A 169 18.36 2.30 -7.59
CA LEU A 169 18.72 3.52 -8.33
C LEU A 169 19.01 4.66 -7.34
N TRP A 170 20.20 5.27 -7.48
CA TRP A 170 20.75 6.27 -6.56
C TRP A 170 20.91 5.70 -5.16
N SER A 171 22.07 5.10 -4.86
CA SER A 171 22.49 4.63 -3.54
C SER A 171 21.42 4.79 -2.46
N PHE A 172 20.49 3.83 -2.38
CA PHE A 172 19.55 3.66 -1.26
C PHE A 172 20.29 3.34 0.07
N ASP A 173 21.60 3.48 0.03
CA ASP A 173 22.66 3.26 1.00
C ASP A 173 22.75 4.36 2.07
N SER A 174 21.94 5.41 1.99
CA SER A 174 22.03 6.53 2.93
C SER A 174 21.23 6.33 4.23
N GLY A 175 21.01 5.09 4.70
CA GLY A 175 20.38 4.80 6.00
C GLY A 175 19.01 5.43 6.24
N MET A 176 18.46 6.21 5.31
CA MET A 176 17.24 6.99 5.50
C MET A 176 16.04 6.07 5.35
N MET A 177 16.05 5.13 4.41
CA MET A 177 14.96 4.17 4.25
C MET A 177 15.00 3.07 5.31
N GLU A 178 16.19 2.60 5.72
CA GLU A 178 16.37 1.60 6.77
C GLU A 178 15.95 2.15 8.14
N ASN A 179 16.31 3.40 8.47
CA ASN A 179 15.85 4.08 9.69
C ASN A 179 14.39 4.57 9.62
N LEU A 180 13.80 4.70 8.43
CA LEU A 180 12.40 5.10 8.26
C LEU A 180 11.44 3.91 8.08
N SER A 181 11.93 2.71 7.76
CA SER A 181 11.11 1.51 7.52
C SER A 181 11.22 0.51 8.66
N ASN A 182 10.08 -0.02 9.10
CA ASN A 182 10.02 -1.10 10.08
C ASN A 182 10.43 -2.41 9.39
N GLN A 183 11.61 -2.95 9.74
CA GLN A 183 12.17 -4.16 9.12
C GLN A 183 11.31 -5.41 9.36
N TYR A 184 10.43 -5.40 10.38
CA TYR A 184 9.54 -6.51 10.71
C TYR A 184 8.07 -6.24 10.31
N ALA A 185 7.80 -5.28 9.44
CA ALA A 185 6.44 -4.97 8.98
C ALA A 185 6.06 -5.73 7.70
N ALA A 186 6.38 -7.02 7.60
CA ALA A 186 6.03 -7.83 6.44
C ALA A 186 4.51 -8.10 6.34
N MET A 187 3.85 -8.45 7.44
CA MET A 187 2.40 -8.74 7.45
C MET A 187 1.62 -7.59 8.12
N PRO A 188 0.52 -7.12 7.52
CA PRO A 188 0.06 -7.34 6.13
C PRO A 188 0.83 -6.48 5.11
N SER A 189 0.93 -6.95 3.86
CA SER A 189 1.68 -6.24 2.82
C SER A 189 0.97 -4.94 2.38
N LEU A 190 1.45 -3.81 2.89
CA LEU A 190 0.97 -2.49 2.50
C LEU A 190 1.32 -2.14 1.05
N HIS A 191 2.47 -2.64 0.55
CA HIS A 191 2.86 -2.54 -0.85
C HIS A 191 1.75 -3.06 -1.78
N PHE A 192 1.31 -4.30 -1.53
CA PHE A 192 0.24 -4.92 -2.30
C PHE A 192 -1.10 -4.21 -2.09
N ALA A 193 -1.44 -3.86 -0.85
CA ALA A 193 -2.69 -3.16 -0.54
C ALA A 193 -2.79 -1.80 -1.26
N TRP A 194 -1.72 -1.00 -1.29
CA TRP A 194 -1.68 0.28 -1.99
C TRP A 194 -1.69 0.14 -3.51
N ALA A 195 -1.01 -0.87 -4.05
CA ALA A 195 -1.06 -1.18 -5.47
C ALA A 195 -2.49 -1.56 -5.89
N PHE A 196 -3.15 -2.43 -5.13
CA PHE A 196 -4.50 -2.86 -5.40
C PHE A 196 -5.52 -1.72 -5.18
N TRP A 197 -5.34 -0.90 -4.15
CA TRP A 197 -6.12 0.32 -3.93
C TRP A 197 -6.02 1.27 -5.13
N SER A 198 -4.81 1.51 -5.64
CA SER A 198 -4.57 2.39 -6.79
C SER A 198 -5.27 1.87 -8.05
N TYR A 199 -5.23 0.55 -8.27
CA TYR A 199 -6.01 -0.08 -9.34
C TYR A 199 -7.51 0.19 -9.18
N LEU A 200 -8.08 -0.11 -8.01
CA LEU A 200 -9.51 0.07 -7.76
C LEU A 200 -9.95 1.54 -7.84
N ALA A 201 -9.11 2.45 -7.38
CA ALA A 201 -9.37 3.88 -7.34
C ALA A 201 -9.35 4.52 -8.74
N LEU A 202 -8.42 4.11 -9.60
CA LEU A 202 -8.23 4.73 -10.91
C LEU A 202 -8.94 4.00 -12.05
N LYS A 203 -9.24 2.70 -11.94
CA LYS A 203 -9.87 1.91 -13.01
C LYS A 203 -11.12 2.56 -13.64
N PRO A 204 -12.02 3.26 -12.91
CA PRO A 204 -13.22 3.84 -13.52
C PRO A 204 -12.91 4.99 -14.49
N TYR A 205 -11.73 5.60 -14.37
CA TYR A 205 -11.34 6.80 -15.12
C TYR A 205 -10.40 6.50 -16.29
N LEU A 206 -10.07 5.22 -16.52
CA LEU A 206 -9.20 4.79 -17.61
C LEU A 206 -10.00 4.38 -18.85
N GLN A 207 -9.88 5.17 -19.92
CA GLN A 207 -10.57 4.90 -21.18
C GLN A 207 -9.81 3.90 -22.07
N ARG A 208 -8.48 4.04 -22.15
CA ARG A 208 -7.63 3.23 -23.05
C ARG A 208 -7.45 1.81 -22.50
N ARG A 209 -7.61 0.80 -23.36
CA ARG A 209 -7.44 -0.62 -23.00
C ARG A 209 -6.04 -0.90 -22.43
N ILE A 210 -5.01 -0.35 -23.06
CA ILE A 210 -3.61 -0.52 -22.61
C ILE A 210 -3.44 0.00 -21.18
N SER A 211 -3.94 1.21 -20.88
CA SER A 211 -3.86 1.78 -19.53
C SER A 211 -4.60 0.92 -18.49
N ARG A 212 -5.77 0.38 -18.84
CA ARG A 212 -6.53 -0.52 -17.95
C ARG A 212 -5.76 -1.80 -17.65
N VAL A 213 -5.18 -2.41 -18.68
CA VAL A 213 -4.35 -3.63 -18.52
C VAL A 213 -3.11 -3.33 -17.69
N ALA A 214 -2.39 -2.24 -18.00
CA ALA A 214 -1.19 -1.85 -17.25
C ALA A 214 -1.50 -1.62 -15.76
N LEU A 215 -2.59 -0.91 -15.45
CA LEU A 215 -3.00 -0.67 -14.07
C LEU A 215 -3.51 -1.96 -13.38
N ALA A 216 -4.17 -2.86 -14.11
CA ALA A 216 -4.59 -4.16 -13.57
C ALA A 216 -3.41 -5.11 -13.31
N MET A 217 -2.34 -5.00 -14.08
CA MET A 217 -1.11 -5.75 -13.87
C MET A 217 -0.30 -5.24 -12.69
N TYR A 218 -0.49 -3.98 -12.29
CA TYR A 218 0.32 -3.35 -11.25
C TYR A 218 0.32 -4.12 -9.91
N PRO A 219 -0.82 -4.52 -9.31
CA PRO A 219 -0.82 -5.34 -8.11
C PRO A 219 -0.13 -6.70 -8.28
N ALA A 220 -0.26 -7.33 -9.45
CA ALA A 220 0.40 -8.60 -9.75
C ALA A 220 1.93 -8.42 -9.85
N CYS A 221 2.38 -7.35 -10.50
CA CYS A 221 3.80 -6.99 -10.52
C CYS A 221 4.32 -6.65 -9.12
N THR A 222 3.53 -6.00 -8.27
CA THR A 222 3.90 -5.73 -6.87
C THR A 222 4.02 -7.02 -6.07
N LEU A 223 3.08 -7.96 -6.21
CA LEU A 223 3.18 -9.29 -5.59
C LEU A 223 4.45 -10.01 -6.04
N PHE A 224 4.72 -10.01 -7.34
CA PHE A 224 5.95 -10.60 -7.87
C PHE A 224 7.19 -9.92 -7.29
N ALA A 225 7.22 -8.59 -7.27
CA ALA A 225 8.34 -7.80 -6.76
C ALA A 225 8.67 -8.14 -5.31
N ILE A 226 7.67 -8.17 -4.43
CA ILE A 226 7.89 -8.42 -3.00
C ILE A 226 8.35 -9.85 -2.71
N VAL A 227 7.90 -10.83 -3.50
CA VAL A 227 8.30 -12.23 -3.37
C VAL A 227 9.69 -12.47 -3.95
N VAL A 228 9.96 -12.02 -5.18
CA VAL A 228 11.25 -12.26 -5.85
C VAL A 228 12.41 -11.56 -5.13
N THR A 229 12.14 -10.45 -4.46
CA THR A 229 13.12 -9.72 -3.62
C THR A 229 13.13 -10.19 -2.16
N ALA A 230 12.38 -11.25 -1.83
CA ALA A 230 12.29 -11.83 -0.49
C ALA A 230 11.88 -10.82 0.62
N ASN A 231 11.15 -9.76 0.27
CA ASN A 231 10.65 -8.77 1.23
C ASN A 231 9.34 -9.19 1.90
N HIS A 232 8.61 -10.13 1.32
CA HIS A 232 7.34 -10.64 1.85
C HIS A 232 7.15 -12.11 1.50
N TYR A 233 6.39 -12.80 2.33
CA TYR A 233 5.72 -14.05 1.97
C TYR A 233 4.54 -13.74 1.05
N TRP A 234 4.15 -14.65 0.16
CA TRP A 234 3.01 -14.39 -0.74
C TRP A 234 1.70 -14.21 0.05
N ILE A 235 1.57 -14.86 1.20
CA ILE A 235 0.42 -14.74 2.10
C ILE A 235 0.33 -13.34 2.75
N ASP A 236 1.43 -12.60 2.85
CA ASP A 236 1.41 -11.20 3.30
C ASP A 236 0.57 -10.34 2.36
N ALA A 237 0.57 -10.65 1.06
CA ALA A 237 -0.27 -9.99 0.07
C ALA A 237 -1.75 -10.36 0.23
N VAL A 238 -2.05 -11.59 0.63
CA VAL A 238 -3.42 -11.98 1.03
C VAL A 238 -3.87 -11.13 2.22
N GLY A 239 -3.03 -10.99 3.25
CA GLY A 239 -3.26 -10.07 4.36
C GLY A 239 -3.51 -8.64 3.89
N GLY A 240 -2.69 -8.14 2.95
CA GLY A 240 -2.86 -6.85 2.28
C GLY A 240 -4.23 -6.69 1.58
N GLY A 241 -4.69 -7.73 0.88
CA GLY A 241 -6.01 -7.77 0.26
C GLY A 241 -7.14 -7.73 1.29
N VAL A 242 -7.02 -8.48 2.39
CA VAL A 242 -7.99 -8.52 3.49
C VAL A 242 -8.12 -7.15 4.16
N ILE A 243 -7.02 -6.49 4.50
CA ILE A 243 -7.07 -5.16 5.12
C ILE A 243 -7.61 -4.10 4.16
N LEU A 244 -7.35 -4.21 2.85
CA LEU A 244 -7.93 -3.32 1.86
C LEU A 244 -9.44 -3.54 1.75
N TRP A 245 -9.90 -4.79 1.78
CA TRP A 245 -11.33 -5.09 1.79
C TRP A 245 -12.02 -4.51 3.04
N ALA A 246 -11.43 -4.70 4.22
CA ALA A 246 -11.92 -4.12 5.47
C ALA A 246 -11.89 -2.58 5.42
N GLY A 247 -10.78 -2.00 4.96
CA GLY A 247 -10.62 -0.55 4.79
C GLY A 247 -11.59 0.04 3.77
N TYR A 248 -11.92 -0.69 2.71
CA TYR A 248 -12.96 -0.32 1.75
C TYR A 248 -14.33 -0.28 2.42
N TRP A 249 -14.68 -1.30 3.20
CA TRP A 249 -15.97 -1.35 3.88
C TRP A 249 -16.09 -0.26 4.95
N ILE A 250 -15.13 -0.17 5.87
CA ILE A 250 -15.11 0.82 6.95
C ILE A 250 -15.01 2.23 6.37
N GLY A 251 -14.10 2.47 5.44
CA GLY A 251 -13.89 3.78 4.84
C GLY A 251 -15.12 4.31 4.10
N ASN A 252 -15.86 3.44 3.40
CA ASN A 252 -17.14 3.81 2.80
C ASN A 252 -18.20 4.18 3.85
N ARG A 253 -18.26 3.46 4.98
CA ARG A 253 -19.20 3.77 6.07
C ARG A 253 -18.85 5.10 6.74
N LEU A 254 -17.56 5.33 7.03
CA LEU A 254 -17.07 6.58 7.59
C LEU A 254 -17.33 7.77 6.67
N GLN A 255 -17.10 7.61 5.36
CA GLN A 255 -17.34 8.66 4.39
C GLN A 255 -18.83 9.01 4.28
N LYS A 256 -19.72 8.00 4.19
CA LYS A 256 -21.17 8.21 4.19
C LYS A 256 -21.64 8.91 5.47
N TRP A 257 -21.14 8.48 6.63
CA TRP A 257 -21.46 9.13 7.89
C TRP A 257 -21.01 10.59 7.90
N ALA A 258 -19.78 10.89 7.46
CA ALA A 258 -19.28 12.26 7.37
C ALA A 258 -20.13 13.14 6.43
N GLU A 259 -20.64 12.59 5.33
CA GLU A 259 -21.56 13.26 4.41
C GLU A 259 -22.92 13.55 5.07
N THR A 260 -23.45 12.62 5.88
CA THR A 260 -24.71 12.86 6.62
C THR A 260 -24.60 13.95 7.69
N GLN A 261 -23.40 14.15 8.24
CA GLN A 261 -23.14 15.20 9.24
C GLN A 261 -22.78 16.55 8.60
N ALA A 262 -22.55 16.59 7.28
CA ALA A 262 -22.21 17.81 6.59
C ALA A 262 -23.44 18.75 6.57
N PRO A 263 -23.30 20.02 7.01
CA PRO A 263 -24.42 20.96 7.00
C PRO A 263 -24.99 21.11 5.59
N THR A 264 -26.31 21.24 5.49
CA THR A 264 -27.16 21.12 4.28
C THR A 264 -26.72 21.95 3.07
N LYS A 265 -25.84 22.95 3.24
CA LYS A 265 -25.19 23.71 2.16
C LYS A 265 -24.15 22.92 1.34
N TRP A 266 -23.79 21.70 1.75
CA TRP A 266 -22.76 20.87 1.10
C TRP A 266 -23.27 19.51 0.60
N GLN A 267 -24.57 19.25 0.70
CA GLN A 267 -25.16 18.02 0.17
C GLN A 267 -25.20 18.12 -1.37
N THR A 268 -24.38 17.31 -2.04
CA THR A 268 -24.49 17.13 -3.49
C THR A 268 -25.76 16.33 -3.77
N PRO A 269 -26.62 16.74 -4.73
CA PRO A 269 -27.79 15.96 -5.08
C PRO A 269 -27.35 14.61 -5.62
N HIS A 270 -27.88 13.52 -5.06
CA HIS A 270 -27.80 12.21 -5.70
C HIS A 270 -28.73 12.22 -6.92
N ILE A 271 -28.15 12.12 -8.12
CA ILE A 271 -28.84 11.75 -9.37
C ILE A 271 -28.28 10.42 -9.81
#